data_AF-A0A5C3QXX6-F1
#
_entry.id   AF-A0A5C3QXX6-F1
#
_cell.length_a   1.000
_cell.length_b   1.000
_cell.length_c   1.000
_cell.angle_alpha   90.00
_cell.angle_beta   90.00
_cell.angle_gamma   90.00
#
_symmetry.space_group_name_H-M   'P 1'
#
loop_
_entity.id
_entity.type
_entity.pdbx_description
1 polymer ?
#
loop_
_entity_poly.entity_id
_entity_poly.type
_entity_poly.pdbx_seq_one_letter_code
_entity_poly.pdbx_strand_id
1 'polypeptide(L)'
;MSKPHPRFKVAIVGTGLAGLTASHLLNKEDVEVHVFERASALGMDSESITITKAEKRVTVPMRSFQGGYYPRLVELYKNIGVTSEETDYTYTFSRLSRRPTGDEISTRFIYNGASGRNGMSIPSNSQTQLGANRTRWRALCTWTSNWVYTLFAGICFLRMVILSIPALRCANVESMSFNQWATELRPRSPVSRWLGFDLGWDLFIEDILIPLFSGVLSCETKDVLSHPAEEFLDYTWLTFYTHHYIVKNGVQDVVTRISANFKHVHLSSSISAIQRDPDNPLLAQVIVESDSAGPPQVYGGFHHIIIATTAPVAQKILNRYLSSLPTAGDDHPHKAAVERLSTCLGSFRTCDTIIINHTDGSLLPPDTDDRRELNVVTLDPEYPLTESKEELTNCVERSCAMATQILPGFPTDQPVYQTTNPVVPIPEDSILSVSKIARALLTQQSKHALGGIYVRERVDEQRSWCSLTPWYRSTLGPLQGAGWRSGGEKASPSGPGIWVCGAYACSGIPFLEGCVVSAELVVEALLE
;
A
#
# COMPACT_ATOMS: atom_id res chain seq x y z
N MET A 1 -3.50 10.69 46.41
CA MET A 1 -2.51 11.28 45.48
C MET A 1 -3.24 11.57 44.19
N SER A 2 -3.47 12.85 43.86
CA SER A 2 -4.03 13.25 42.57
C SER A 2 -3.09 12.79 41.47
N LYS A 3 -3.61 12.16 40.41
CA LYS A 3 -2.82 11.86 39.22
C LYS A 3 -2.22 13.18 38.70
N PRO A 4 -0.96 13.20 38.24
CA PRO A 4 -0.42 14.38 37.57
C PRO A 4 -1.35 14.77 36.42
N HIS A 5 -1.52 16.08 36.23
CA HIS A 5 -2.26 16.59 35.08
C HIS A 5 -1.43 16.31 33.83
N PRO A 6 -2.05 15.82 32.74
CA PRO A 6 -1.33 15.45 31.52
C PRO A 6 -0.55 16.66 30.98
N ARG A 7 0.67 16.40 30.48
CA ARG A 7 1.58 17.43 29.95
C ARG A 7 0.94 18.23 28.81
N PHE A 8 0.15 17.55 27.96
CA PHE A 8 -0.67 18.16 26.92
C PHE A 8 -1.74 17.17 26.43
N LYS A 9 -2.68 17.68 25.62
CA LYS A 9 -3.81 16.93 25.03
C LYS A 9 -3.68 16.86 23.52
N VAL A 10 -3.85 15.67 22.95
CA VAL A 10 -3.64 15.37 21.51
C VAL A 10 -4.91 14.76 20.90
N ALA A 11 -5.32 15.29 19.75
CA ALA A 11 -6.33 14.68 18.89
C ALA A 11 -5.67 13.87 17.78
N ILE A 12 -6.09 12.63 17.60
CA ILE A 12 -5.65 11.76 16.51
C ILE A 12 -6.84 11.47 15.60
N VAL A 13 -6.71 11.87 14.34
CA VAL A 13 -7.78 11.75 13.34
C VAL A 13 -7.48 10.57 12.43
N GLY A 14 -8.28 9.52 12.53
CA GLY A 14 -8.15 8.29 11.74
C GLY A 14 -7.49 7.16 12.52
N THR A 15 -8.07 5.96 12.43
CA THR A 15 -7.60 4.75 13.14
C THR A 15 -7.12 3.64 12.21
N GLY A 16 -6.53 4.05 11.08
CA GLY A 16 -5.61 3.18 10.36
C GLY A 16 -4.35 2.88 11.18
N LEU A 17 -3.47 2.03 10.68
CA LEU A 17 -2.27 1.60 11.42
C LEU A 17 -1.41 2.78 11.93
N ALA A 18 -1.28 3.87 11.18
CA ALA A 18 -0.51 5.03 11.61
C ALA A 18 -1.11 5.71 12.85
N GLY A 19 -2.42 5.97 12.85
CA GLY A 19 -3.12 6.58 13.98
C GLY A 19 -3.17 5.66 15.19
N LEU A 20 -3.37 4.35 14.98
CA LEU A 20 -3.29 3.34 16.04
C LEU A 20 -1.89 3.29 16.67
N THR A 21 -0.83 3.34 15.86
CA THR A 21 0.55 3.35 16.34
C THR A 21 0.85 4.63 17.13
N ALA A 22 0.51 5.80 16.59
CA ALA A 22 0.70 7.08 17.30
C ALA A 22 -0.04 7.10 18.64
N SER A 23 -1.29 6.63 18.65
CA SER A 23 -2.11 6.51 19.86
C SER A 23 -1.47 5.56 20.88
N HIS A 24 -0.97 4.40 20.44
CA HIS A 24 -0.34 3.41 21.30
C HIS A 24 0.90 3.95 22.00
N LEU A 25 1.75 4.66 21.25
CA LEU A 25 2.99 5.23 21.78
C LEU A 25 2.69 6.36 22.76
N LEU A 26 1.79 7.30 22.41
CA LEU A 26 1.44 8.43 23.28
C LEU A 26 0.71 7.99 24.57
N ASN A 27 -0.07 6.90 24.55
CA ASN A 27 -0.74 6.40 25.75
C ASN A 27 0.23 5.80 26.79
N LYS A 28 1.51 5.59 26.45
CA LYS A 28 2.56 5.19 27.40
C LYS A 28 3.16 6.38 28.15
N GLU A 29 2.88 7.59 27.69
CA GLU A 29 3.41 8.85 28.19
C GLU A 29 2.34 9.62 29.00
N ASP A 30 2.74 10.73 29.64
CA ASP A 30 1.84 11.60 30.39
C ASP A 30 1.05 12.55 29.48
N VAL A 31 0.28 11.99 28.54
CA VAL A 31 -0.47 12.71 27.49
C VAL A 31 -1.92 12.26 27.46
N GLU A 32 -2.86 13.21 27.33
CA GLU A 32 -4.28 12.90 27.12
C GLU A 32 -4.57 12.71 25.62
N VAL A 33 -4.85 11.48 25.21
CA VAL A 33 -5.04 11.11 23.80
C VAL A 33 -6.52 10.89 23.51
N HIS A 34 -7.06 11.63 22.53
CA HIS A 34 -8.38 11.40 21.94
C HIS A 34 -8.23 10.90 20.52
N VAL A 35 -8.92 9.81 20.20
CA VAL A 35 -8.86 9.18 18.88
C VAL A 35 -10.22 9.26 18.22
N PHE A 36 -10.27 9.78 16.99
CA PHE A 36 -11.49 9.98 16.21
C PHE A 36 -11.48 9.08 14.98
N GLU A 37 -12.54 8.28 14.81
CA GLU A 37 -12.75 7.40 13.66
C GLU A 37 -14.13 7.64 13.05
N ARG A 38 -14.20 7.78 11.73
CA ARG A 38 -15.47 7.97 11.02
C ARG A 38 -16.34 6.72 11.01
N ALA A 39 -15.72 5.54 11.02
CA ALA A 39 -16.42 4.26 11.01
C ALA A 39 -16.91 3.87 12.42
N SER A 40 -17.85 2.93 12.47
CA SER A 40 -18.37 2.35 13.71
C SER A 40 -17.39 1.40 14.41
N ALA A 41 -16.21 1.17 13.82
CA ALA A 41 -15.14 0.33 14.34
C ALA A 41 -13.78 0.92 13.93
N LEU A 42 -12.70 0.49 14.61
CA LEU A 42 -11.34 0.95 14.31
C LEU A 42 -10.91 0.54 12.89
N GLY A 43 -10.32 1.49 12.17
CA GLY A 43 -10.19 1.47 10.71
C GLY A 43 -9.23 0.43 10.12
N MET A 44 -8.23 -0.03 10.87
CA MET A 44 -7.29 -1.03 10.33
C MET A 44 -7.98 -2.37 9.99
N ASP A 45 -9.06 -2.73 10.69
CA ASP A 45 -9.80 -3.99 10.50
C ASP A 45 -11.27 -3.77 10.09
N SER A 46 -11.67 -2.53 9.76
CA SER A 46 -13.07 -2.17 9.52
C SER A 46 -13.69 -2.82 8.30
N GLU A 47 -12.87 -3.16 7.29
CA GLU A 47 -13.31 -3.80 6.05
C GLU A 47 -13.28 -5.34 6.13
N SER A 48 -12.64 -5.90 7.16
CA SER A 48 -12.55 -7.35 7.33
C SER A 48 -13.91 -7.94 7.70
N ILE A 49 -14.27 -9.05 7.05
CA ILE A 49 -15.57 -9.70 7.23
C ILE A 49 -15.44 -11.06 7.91
N THR A 50 -16.49 -11.49 8.60
CA THR A 50 -16.61 -12.87 9.09
C THR A 50 -17.52 -13.64 8.15
N ILE A 51 -16.98 -14.68 7.51
CA ILE A 51 -17.75 -15.55 6.62
C ILE A 51 -18.51 -16.55 7.49
N THR A 52 -19.82 -16.33 7.63
CA THR A 52 -20.71 -17.00 8.60
C THR A 52 -20.72 -18.52 8.50
N LYS A 53 -20.67 -19.09 7.28
CA LYS A 53 -20.66 -20.55 7.09
C LYS A 53 -19.43 -21.25 7.69
N ALA A 54 -18.33 -20.53 7.86
CA ALA A 54 -17.05 -21.08 8.36
C ALA A 54 -16.60 -20.45 9.68
N GLU A 55 -17.38 -19.51 10.25
CA GLU A 55 -16.99 -18.65 11.39
C GLU A 55 -15.58 -18.05 11.27
N LYS A 56 -15.13 -17.83 10.03
CA LYS A 56 -13.75 -17.42 9.74
C LYS A 56 -13.70 -15.95 9.36
N ARG A 57 -12.86 -15.19 10.07
CA ARG A 57 -12.58 -13.79 9.72
C ARG A 57 -11.57 -13.72 8.58
N VAL A 58 -11.96 -13.06 7.50
CA VAL A 58 -11.12 -12.80 6.33
C VAL A 58 -10.64 -11.36 6.40
N THR A 59 -9.32 -11.18 6.33
CA THR A 59 -8.69 -9.86 6.34
C THR A 59 -8.86 -9.22 4.95
N VAL A 60 -9.38 -7.98 4.89
CA VAL A 60 -9.63 -7.25 3.64
C VAL A 60 -8.99 -5.85 3.71
N PRO A 61 -8.05 -5.49 2.81
CA PRO A 61 -7.33 -6.34 1.85
C PRO A 61 -6.48 -7.40 2.54
N MET A 62 -5.95 -8.35 1.76
CA MET A 62 -4.77 -9.13 2.14
C MET A 62 -3.67 -8.20 2.70
N ARG A 63 -3.19 -8.50 3.91
CA ARG A 63 -2.15 -7.76 4.62
C ARG A 63 -1.00 -8.70 5.00
N SER A 64 -0.11 -8.93 4.05
CA SER A 64 1.17 -9.58 4.28
C SER A 64 2.29 -8.56 4.40
N PHE A 65 3.36 -8.93 5.08
CA PHE A 65 4.57 -8.14 5.21
C PHE A 65 5.80 -9.04 5.04
N GLN A 66 6.94 -8.47 4.70
CA GLN A 66 8.15 -9.22 4.37
C GLN A 66 9.34 -8.77 5.23
N GLY A 67 10.14 -9.72 5.71
CA GLY A 67 11.09 -9.46 6.81
C GLY A 67 12.06 -8.30 6.57
N GLY A 68 12.59 -8.12 5.35
CA GLY A 68 13.62 -7.10 5.11
C GLY A 68 13.09 -5.71 4.76
N TYR A 69 11.82 -5.58 4.36
CA TYR A 69 11.21 -4.28 4.01
C TYR A 69 10.42 -3.65 5.17
N TYR A 70 10.04 -4.45 6.17
CA TYR A 70 9.13 -4.03 7.25
C TYR A 70 9.75 -4.10 8.66
N PRO A 71 10.97 -3.58 8.90
CA PRO A 71 11.63 -3.73 10.19
C PRO A 71 10.85 -3.10 11.36
N ARG A 72 10.31 -1.89 11.21
CA ARG A 72 9.59 -1.19 12.29
C ARG A 72 8.22 -1.81 12.55
N LEU A 73 7.52 -2.27 11.50
CA LEU A 73 6.28 -3.02 11.66
C LEU A 73 6.50 -4.34 12.44
N VAL A 74 7.56 -5.08 12.09
CA VAL A 74 7.91 -6.34 12.78
C VAL A 74 8.23 -6.07 14.26
N GLU A 75 8.96 -4.99 14.54
CA GLU A 75 9.27 -4.57 15.91
C GLU A 75 8.01 -4.18 16.69
N LEU A 76 7.12 -3.37 16.09
CA LEU A 76 5.82 -3.03 16.68
C LEU A 76 5.02 -4.29 17.02
N TYR A 77 4.88 -5.24 16.08
CA TYR A 77 4.15 -6.49 16.28
C TYR A 77 4.74 -7.34 17.41
N LYS A 78 6.07 -7.45 17.48
CA LYS A 78 6.76 -8.12 18.60
C LYS A 78 6.44 -7.44 19.93
N ASN A 79 6.51 -6.11 19.99
CA ASN A 79 6.30 -5.33 21.21
C ASN A 79 4.87 -5.44 21.75
N ILE A 80 3.87 -5.58 20.88
CA ILE A 80 2.46 -5.79 21.28
C ILE A 80 2.09 -7.28 21.44
N GLY A 81 3.03 -8.19 21.18
CA GLY A 81 2.83 -9.64 21.32
C GLY A 81 1.97 -10.27 20.22
N VAL A 82 1.93 -9.69 19.02
CA VAL A 82 1.27 -10.27 17.85
C VAL A 82 2.14 -11.40 17.28
N THR A 83 1.53 -12.54 17.00
CA THR A 83 2.20 -13.69 16.39
C THR A 83 2.01 -13.67 14.86
N SER A 84 3.11 -13.83 14.14
CA SER A 84 3.11 -13.97 12.68
C SER A 84 3.38 -15.41 12.25
N GLU A 85 2.85 -15.79 11.09
CA GLU A 85 3.16 -17.05 10.43
C GLU A 85 3.79 -16.78 9.07
N GLU A 86 4.71 -17.65 8.67
CA GLU A 86 5.35 -17.62 7.35
C GLU A 86 4.38 -18.07 6.27
N THR A 87 4.34 -17.37 5.14
CA THR A 87 3.46 -17.69 4.01
C THR A 87 4.16 -17.32 2.71
N ASP A 88 5.02 -18.20 2.21
CA ASP A 88 5.76 -17.96 0.97
C ASP A 88 4.85 -18.18 -0.26
N TYR A 89 4.15 -17.11 -0.66
CA TYR A 89 3.13 -17.14 -1.71
C TYR A 89 3.61 -17.71 -3.04
N THR A 90 2.70 -18.42 -3.69
CA THR A 90 2.82 -18.85 -5.08
C THR A 90 2.00 -17.95 -6.02
N TYR A 91 2.50 -17.71 -7.24
CA TYR A 91 1.88 -16.79 -8.20
C TYR A 91 1.71 -17.41 -9.57
N THR A 92 0.61 -17.08 -10.25
CA THR A 92 0.51 -17.19 -11.71
C THR A 92 0.27 -15.86 -12.36
N PHE A 93 0.81 -15.71 -13.57
CA PHE A 93 0.55 -14.57 -14.43
C PHE A 93 -0.11 -15.07 -15.70
N SER A 94 -1.32 -14.57 -15.98
CA SER A 94 -2.14 -15.00 -17.09
C SER A 94 -2.65 -13.80 -17.89
N ARG A 95 -2.96 -14.02 -19.17
CA ARG A 95 -3.67 -13.04 -20.00
C ARG A 95 -5.09 -13.53 -20.27
N LEU A 96 -6.03 -12.61 -20.23
CA LEU A 96 -7.43 -12.83 -20.60
C LEU A 96 -7.67 -12.30 -22.01
N SER A 97 -8.06 -13.19 -22.92
CA SER A 97 -8.34 -12.86 -24.32
C SER A 97 -9.78 -13.24 -24.67
N ARG A 98 -10.45 -12.44 -25.51
CA ARG A 98 -11.80 -12.76 -26.04
C ARG A 98 -11.69 -13.68 -27.25
N ARG A 99 -12.27 -14.87 -27.19
CA ARG A 99 -12.41 -15.78 -28.35
C ARG A 99 -13.86 -15.87 -28.81
N PRO A 100 -14.13 -16.39 -30.02
CA PRO A 100 -15.50 -16.63 -30.48
C PRO A 100 -16.30 -17.56 -29.56
N THR A 101 -15.63 -18.42 -28.81
CA THR A 101 -16.21 -19.38 -27.86
C THR A 101 -16.40 -18.82 -26.45
N GLY A 102 -16.00 -17.56 -26.19
CA GLY A 102 -16.02 -16.93 -24.87
C GLY A 102 -14.65 -16.42 -24.45
N ASP A 103 -14.57 -15.95 -23.20
CA ASP A 103 -13.33 -15.47 -22.60
C ASP A 103 -12.42 -16.64 -22.23
N GLU A 104 -11.12 -16.52 -22.52
CA GLU A 104 -10.11 -17.55 -22.21
C GLU A 104 -8.96 -16.93 -21.42
N ILE A 105 -8.71 -17.49 -20.23
CA ILE A 105 -7.53 -17.18 -19.41
C ILE A 105 -6.39 -18.12 -19.84
N SER A 106 -5.28 -17.55 -20.30
CA SER A 106 -4.08 -18.29 -20.70
C SER A 106 -2.89 -17.93 -19.82
N THR A 107 -2.36 -18.93 -19.11
CA THR A 107 -1.24 -18.78 -18.19
C THR A 107 0.08 -18.60 -18.93
N ARG A 108 0.81 -17.53 -18.63
CA ARG A 108 2.10 -17.17 -19.23
C ARG A 108 3.28 -17.59 -18.37
N PHE A 109 3.15 -17.43 -17.05
CA PHE A 109 4.24 -17.67 -16.13
C PHE A 109 3.74 -18.20 -14.78
N ILE A 110 4.51 -19.09 -14.18
CA ILE A 110 4.19 -19.71 -12.89
C ILE A 110 5.40 -19.62 -11.96
N TYR A 111 5.18 -19.09 -10.77
CA TYR A 111 6.14 -19.01 -9.69
C TYR A 111 5.70 -19.88 -8.51
N ASN A 112 6.58 -20.77 -8.05
CA ASN A 112 6.25 -21.81 -7.08
C ASN A 112 6.60 -21.46 -5.62
N GLY A 113 6.90 -20.19 -5.33
CA GLY A 113 7.04 -19.72 -3.95
C GLY A 113 8.42 -19.95 -3.33
N ALA A 114 8.40 -20.09 -2.00
CA ALA A 114 9.57 -20.23 -1.13
C ALA A 114 10.62 -19.11 -1.29
N SER A 115 10.18 -17.87 -1.53
CA SER A 115 11.05 -16.72 -1.85
C SER A 115 12.03 -17.01 -2.99
N GLY A 116 11.58 -17.79 -3.97
CA GLY A 116 12.31 -18.13 -5.20
C GLY A 116 12.99 -19.49 -5.14
N ARG A 117 13.04 -20.15 -3.97
CA ARG A 117 13.72 -21.45 -3.80
C ARG A 117 13.02 -22.60 -4.53
N ASN A 118 11.69 -22.51 -4.69
CA ASN A 118 10.92 -23.51 -5.44
C ASN A 118 10.90 -23.24 -6.95
N GLY A 119 11.53 -22.15 -7.41
CA GLY A 119 11.68 -21.84 -8.82
C GLY A 119 10.37 -21.57 -9.56
N MET A 120 10.38 -21.89 -10.86
CA MET A 120 9.33 -21.57 -11.82
C MET A 120 8.85 -22.86 -12.50
N SER A 121 7.59 -22.88 -12.91
CA SER A 121 6.99 -24.00 -13.66
C SER A 121 6.52 -23.56 -15.04
N ILE A 122 6.33 -24.54 -15.92
CA ILE A 122 5.81 -24.32 -17.25
C ILE A 122 4.29 -24.42 -17.24
N PRO A 123 3.59 -23.46 -17.85
CA PRO A 123 2.15 -23.50 -17.96
C PRO A 123 1.62 -24.73 -18.71
N SER A 124 0.46 -25.20 -18.26
CA SER A 124 -0.23 -26.40 -18.74
C SER A 124 -0.97 -26.18 -20.05
N ASN A 125 -1.12 -24.92 -20.50
CA ASN A 125 -1.53 -24.58 -21.87
C ASN A 125 -0.61 -25.17 -22.96
N SER A 126 0.52 -25.76 -22.57
CA SER A 126 1.35 -26.65 -23.39
C SER A 126 0.67 -27.97 -23.78
N GLN A 127 -0.41 -28.39 -23.09
CA GLN A 127 -1.08 -29.69 -23.27
C GLN A 127 -2.50 -29.58 -23.86
N THR A 128 -3.24 -28.49 -23.63
CA THR A 128 -4.71 -28.43 -23.86
C THR A 128 -5.19 -27.78 -25.17
N GLN A 129 -4.32 -27.16 -25.98
CA GLN A 129 -4.74 -26.57 -27.27
C GLN A 129 -4.59 -27.50 -28.50
N LEU A 130 -4.22 -28.76 -28.30
CA LEU A 130 -4.06 -29.71 -29.39
C LEU A 130 -5.01 -30.88 -29.17
N GLY A 131 -6.21 -30.79 -29.76
CA GLY A 131 -7.11 -31.94 -29.88
C GLY A 131 -6.38 -33.17 -30.41
N ALA A 132 -6.90 -34.35 -30.11
CA ALA A 132 -6.31 -35.68 -30.26
C ALA A 132 -5.68 -36.05 -31.63
N ASN A 133 -5.78 -35.18 -32.64
CA ASN A 133 -5.28 -35.37 -34.00
C ASN A 133 -4.20 -34.38 -34.48
N ARG A 134 -3.60 -33.52 -33.64
CA ARG A 134 -2.47 -32.65 -34.05
C ARG A 134 -1.11 -33.13 -33.53
N THR A 135 -0.14 -33.11 -34.45
CA THR A 135 1.19 -33.69 -34.42
C THR A 135 2.01 -33.40 -33.16
N ARG A 136 2.63 -34.45 -32.59
CA ARG A 136 3.62 -34.40 -31.48
C ARG A 136 4.65 -33.26 -31.62
N TRP A 137 5.01 -32.92 -32.86
CA TRP A 137 5.89 -31.81 -33.19
C TRP A 137 5.40 -30.45 -32.66
N ARG A 138 4.11 -30.12 -32.81
CA ARG A 138 3.56 -28.83 -32.34
C ARG A 138 3.57 -28.73 -30.82
N ALA A 139 3.21 -29.82 -30.13
CA ALA A 139 3.29 -29.92 -28.67
C ALA A 139 4.74 -29.78 -28.17
N LEU A 140 5.70 -30.38 -28.89
CA LEU A 140 7.11 -30.20 -28.59
C LEU A 140 7.53 -28.73 -28.80
N CYS A 141 7.13 -28.10 -29.91
CA CYS A 141 7.45 -26.69 -30.16
C CYS A 141 6.88 -25.75 -29.08
N THR A 142 5.62 -25.91 -28.68
CA THR A 142 5.00 -25.08 -27.63
C THR A 142 5.69 -25.29 -26.29
N TRP A 143 5.96 -26.54 -25.93
CA TRP A 143 6.72 -26.87 -24.72
C TRP A 143 8.12 -26.23 -24.76
N THR A 144 8.86 -26.36 -25.86
CA THR A 144 10.20 -25.74 -25.98
C THR A 144 10.13 -24.21 -25.91
N SER A 145 9.11 -23.59 -26.50
CA SER A 145 8.90 -22.15 -26.43
C SER A 145 8.65 -21.68 -25.00
N ASN A 146 7.81 -22.38 -24.24
CA ASN A 146 7.52 -22.05 -22.84
C ASN A 146 8.75 -22.28 -21.94
N TRP A 147 9.55 -23.32 -22.19
CA TRP A 147 10.84 -23.52 -21.52
C TRP A 147 11.80 -22.36 -21.77
N VAL A 148 11.96 -21.97 -23.04
CA VAL A 148 12.83 -20.85 -23.42
C VAL A 148 12.37 -19.56 -22.76
N TYR A 149 11.07 -19.28 -22.79
CA TYR A 149 10.48 -18.14 -22.09
C TYR A 149 10.75 -18.16 -20.58
N THR A 150 10.52 -19.29 -19.91
CA THR A 150 10.78 -19.44 -18.47
C THR A 150 12.25 -19.24 -18.13
N LEU A 151 13.16 -19.74 -18.98
CA LEU A 151 14.60 -19.52 -18.85
C LEU A 151 14.97 -18.03 -18.98
N PHE A 152 14.43 -17.34 -20.00
CA PHE A 152 14.65 -15.89 -20.17
C PHE A 152 14.10 -15.11 -18.98
N ALA A 153 12.90 -15.43 -18.51
CA ALA A 153 12.31 -14.81 -17.32
C ALA A 153 13.21 -14.97 -16.09
N GLY A 154 13.80 -16.15 -15.87
CA GLY A 154 14.78 -16.39 -14.80
C GLY A 154 16.05 -15.54 -14.94
N ILE A 155 16.59 -15.42 -16.15
CA ILE A 155 17.77 -14.56 -16.42
C ILE A 155 17.43 -13.09 -16.19
N CYS A 156 16.26 -12.64 -16.65
CA CYS A 156 15.80 -11.27 -16.45
C CYS A 156 15.52 -10.95 -14.97
N PHE A 157 14.98 -11.91 -14.21
CA PHE A 157 14.83 -11.78 -12.76
C PHE A 157 16.18 -11.65 -12.06
N LEU A 158 17.14 -12.52 -12.37
CA LEU A 158 18.50 -12.41 -11.82
C LEU A 158 19.14 -11.06 -12.16
N ARG A 159 18.97 -10.61 -13.41
CA ARG A 159 19.41 -9.29 -13.86
C ARG A 159 18.73 -8.17 -13.05
N MET A 160 17.42 -8.24 -12.81
CA MET A 160 16.69 -7.26 -12.00
C MET A 160 17.23 -7.21 -10.57
N VAL A 161 17.48 -8.36 -9.93
CA VAL A 161 18.06 -8.42 -8.57
C VAL A 161 19.44 -7.75 -8.55
N ILE A 162 20.31 -8.05 -9.52
CA ILE A 162 21.63 -7.42 -9.65
C ILE A 162 21.50 -5.91 -9.82
N LEU A 163 20.60 -5.45 -10.69
CA LEU A 163 20.35 -4.02 -10.91
C LEU A 163 19.68 -3.31 -9.72
N SER A 164 19.09 -4.08 -8.80
CA SER A 164 18.48 -3.55 -7.57
C SER A 164 19.51 -3.30 -6.46
N ILE A 165 20.71 -3.89 -6.55
CA ILE A 165 21.81 -3.68 -5.60
C ILE A 165 22.18 -2.19 -5.60
N PRO A 166 22.12 -1.47 -4.46
CA PRO A 166 22.37 -0.03 -4.40
C PRO A 166 23.67 0.42 -5.08
N ALA A 167 24.75 -0.35 -4.93
CA ALA A 167 26.04 -0.06 -5.54
C ALA A 167 26.09 -0.19 -7.07
N LEU A 168 25.12 -0.88 -7.69
CA LEU A 168 25.07 -1.16 -9.13
C LEU A 168 23.99 -0.35 -9.86
N ARG A 169 23.25 0.51 -9.14
CA ARG A 169 22.22 1.36 -9.73
C ARG A 169 22.83 2.47 -10.58
N CYS A 170 22.07 2.92 -11.59
CA CYS A 170 22.45 4.12 -12.34
C CYS A 170 22.38 5.37 -11.46
N ALA A 171 23.27 6.34 -11.72
CA ALA A 171 23.41 7.53 -10.89
C ALA A 171 22.15 8.43 -10.85
N ASN A 172 21.28 8.34 -11.85
CA ASN A 172 20.06 9.15 -11.99
C ASN A 172 18.78 8.44 -11.52
N VAL A 173 18.88 7.23 -10.94
CA VAL A 173 17.73 6.36 -10.62
C VAL A 173 16.63 7.03 -9.78
N GLU A 174 17.00 7.95 -8.88
CA GLU A 174 16.07 8.65 -7.98
C GLU A 174 15.04 9.51 -8.73
N SER A 175 15.41 9.97 -9.92
CA SER A 175 14.59 10.83 -10.80
C SER A 175 13.92 10.07 -11.96
N MET A 176 14.25 8.79 -12.13
CA MET A 176 13.70 7.97 -13.21
C MET A 176 12.36 7.38 -12.85
N SER A 177 11.43 7.40 -13.81
CA SER A 177 10.25 6.53 -13.78
C SER A 177 10.63 5.08 -14.08
N PHE A 178 9.80 4.14 -13.67
CA PHE A 178 9.98 2.72 -13.94
C PHE A 178 10.05 2.42 -15.44
N ASN A 179 9.23 3.09 -16.26
CA ASN A 179 9.27 2.96 -17.71
C ASN A 179 10.60 3.40 -18.32
N GLN A 180 11.13 4.55 -17.88
CA GLN A 180 12.44 5.04 -18.33
C GLN A 180 13.54 4.05 -17.94
N TRP A 181 13.53 3.58 -16.68
CA TRP A 181 14.49 2.59 -16.20
C TRP A 181 14.45 1.28 -17.01
N ALA A 182 13.26 0.74 -17.24
CA ALA A 182 13.08 -0.49 -18.01
C ALA A 182 13.54 -0.32 -19.47
N THR A 183 13.27 0.84 -20.08
CA THR A 183 13.64 1.14 -21.46
C THR A 183 15.15 1.35 -21.62
N GLU A 184 15.78 2.07 -20.70
CA GLU A 184 17.22 2.38 -20.75
C GLU A 184 18.09 1.13 -20.50
N LEU A 185 17.66 0.24 -19.62
CA LEU A 185 18.40 -0.99 -19.28
C LEU A 185 18.07 -2.19 -20.17
N ARG A 186 17.17 -2.00 -21.15
CA ARG A 186 16.88 -2.97 -22.22
C ARG A 186 18.19 -3.33 -22.94
N PRO A 187 18.54 -4.62 -23.07
CA PRO A 187 19.70 -5.06 -23.87
C PRO A 187 19.59 -4.57 -25.32
N ARG A 188 20.63 -3.92 -25.85
CA ARG A 188 20.61 -3.31 -27.20
C ARG A 188 21.75 -3.75 -28.11
N SER A 189 22.74 -4.51 -27.60
CA SER A 189 23.86 -4.96 -28.42
C SER A 189 23.39 -5.88 -29.54
N PRO A 190 24.06 -5.91 -30.72
CA PRO A 190 23.69 -6.80 -31.80
C PRO A 190 23.61 -8.28 -31.38
N VAL A 191 24.53 -8.71 -30.51
CA VAL A 191 24.55 -10.06 -29.93
C VAL A 191 23.32 -10.29 -29.04
N SER A 192 22.95 -9.32 -28.20
CA SER A 192 21.76 -9.47 -27.34
C SER A 192 20.46 -9.57 -28.13
N ARG A 193 20.33 -8.84 -29.24
CA ARG A 193 19.18 -8.91 -30.15
C ARG A 193 19.14 -10.23 -30.90
N TRP A 194 20.28 -10.70 -31.38
CA TRP A 194 20.38 -12.00 -32.04
C TRP A 194 20.01 -13.16 -31.10
N LEU A 195 20.41 -13.07 -29.82
CA LEU A 195 20.05 -14.02 -28.78
C LEU A 195 18.62 -13.82 -28.22
N GLY A 196 17.89 -12.78 -28.62
CA GLY A 196 16.54 -12.50 -28.14
C GLY A 196 16.44 -11.97 -26.71
N PHE A 197 17.54 -11.51 -26.10
CA PHE A 197 17.54 -10.95 -24.74
C PHE A 197 16.77 -9.63 -24.64
N ASP A 198 16.64 -8.90 -25.74
CA ASP A 198 15.87 -7.66 -25.76
C ASP A 198 14.36 -7.95 -25.75
N LEU A 199 13.91 -8.89 -26.58
CA LEU A 199 12.52 -9.38 -26.54
C LEU A 199 12.20 -10.07 -25.20
N GLY A 200 13.11 -10.90 -24.67
CA GLY A 200 12.93 -11.55 -23.37
C GLY A 200 12.81 -10.54 -22.23
N TRP A 201 13.54 -9.41 -22.29
CA TRP A 201 13.39 -8.31 -21.35
C TRP A 201 12.01 -7.65 -21.46
N ASP A 202 11.59 -7.30 -22.68
CA ASP A 202 10.29 -6.64 -22.89
C ASP A 202 9.13 -7.52 -22.37
N LEU A 203 9.15 -8.82 -22.70
CA LEU A 203 8.14 -9.77 -22.20
C LEU A 203 8.21 -9.94 -20.67
N PHE A 204 9.40 -9.95 -20.06
CA PHE A 204 9.54 -10.01 -18.61
C PHE A 204 8.92 -8.78 -17.92
N ILE A 205 9.13 -7.58 -18.48
CA ILE A 205 8.51 -6.36 -17.98
C ILE A 205 6.99 -6.43 -18.13
N GLU A 206 6.50 -6.78 -19.32
CA GLU A 206 5.07 -6.77 -19.66
C GLU A 206 4.25 -7.87 -19.00
N ASP A 207 4.75 -9.10 -18.96
CA ASP A 207 3.99 -10.27 -18.48
C ASP A 207 4.18 -10.53 -16.99
N ILE A 208 5.26 -10.02 -16.36
CA ILE A 208 5.59 -10.33 -14.98
C ILE A 208 5.67 -9.06 -14.12
N LEU A 209 6.57 -8.11 -14.42
CA LEU A 209 6.77 -6.97 -13.50
C LEU A 209 5.60 -6.00 -13.46
N ILE A 210 5.06 -5.60 -14.62
CA ILE A 210 3.92 -4.69 -14.67
C ILE A 210 2.71 -5.30 -13.95
N PRO A 211 2.27 -6.55 -14.24
CA PRO A 211 1.15 -7.15 -13.54
C PRO A 211 1.42 -7.38 -12.05
N LEU A 212 2.65 -7.75 -11.67
CA LEU A 212 3.04 -7.93 -10.27
C LEU A 212 2.88 -6.62 -9.49
N PHE A 213 3.51 -5.54 -9.96
CA PHE A 213 3.43 -4.24 -9.29
C PHE A 213 2.02 -3.64 -9.38
N SER A 214 1.29 -3.86 -10.48
CA SER A 214 -0.11 -3.45 -10.59
C SER A 214 -0.98 -4.15 -9.55
N GLY A 215 -0.82 -5.46 -9.33
CA GLY A 215 -1.55 -6.20 -8.30
C GLY A 215 -1.16 -5.76 -6.88
N VAL A 216 0.14 -5.60 -6.63
CA VAL A 216 0.71 -5.20 -5.32
C VAL A 216 0.29 -3.79 -4.90
N LEU A 217 0.32 -2.83 -5.83
CA LEU A 217 -0.11 -1.44 -5.62
C LEU A 217 -1.61 -1.24 -5.81
N SER A 218 -2.28 -2.20 -6.45
CA SER A 218 -3.68 -2.13 -6.87
C SER A 218 -3.97 -0.91 -7.77
N CYS A 219 -3.06 -0.62 -8.71
CA CYS A 219 -3.14 0.52 -9.62
C CYS A 219 -3.01 0.11 -11.09
N GLU A 220 -3.30 1.05 -11.99
CA GLU A 220 -3.25 0.80 -13.43
C GLU A 220 -1.82 0.66 -13.96
N THR A 221 -1.69 0.03 -15.13
CA THR A 221 -0.41 -0.08 -15.85
C THR A 221 0.31 1.27 -16.03
N LYS A 222 -0.43 2.36 -16.34
CA LYS A 222 0.15 3.71 -16.51
C LYS A 222 0.78 4.25 -15.22
N ASP A 223 0.20 3.90 -14.08
CA ASP A 223 0.65 4.34 -12.77
C ASP A 223 1.89 3.55 -12.35
N VAL A 224 1.93 2.24 -12.63
CA VAL A 224 3.14 1.41 -12.45
C VAL A 224 4.30 1.94 -13.29
N LEU A 225 4.06 2.25 -14.57
CA LEU A 225 5.08 2.75 -15.49
C LEU A 225 5.63 4.14 -15.10
N SER A 226 4.78 4.99 -14.51
CA SER A 226 5.17 6.32 -14.03
C SER A 226 5.70 6.34 -12.59
N HIS A 227 5.64 5.21 -11.88
CA HIS A 227 6.14 5.06 -10.52
C HIS A 227 7.66 5.34 -10.48
N PRO A 228 8.20 5.99 -9.43
CA PRO A 228 9.64 6.15 -9.28
C PRO A 228 10.35 4.79 -9.25
N ALA A 229 11.35 4.59 -10.12
CA ALA A 229 12.03 3.31 -10.29
C ALA A 229 12.77 2.88 -9.03
N GLU A 230 13.41 3.83 -8.34
CA GLU A 230 14.19 3.59 -7.12
C GLU A 230 13.42 2.78 -6.07
N GLU A 231 12.13 3.06 -5.88
CA GLU A 231 11.34 2.41 -4.83
C GLU A 231 11.06 0.95 -5.14
N PHE A 232 10.88 0.60 -6.42
CA PHE A 232 10.76 -0.81 -6.84
C PHE A 232 12.08 -1.55 -6.69
N LEU A 233 13.21 -0.90 -6.92
CA LEU A 233 14.54 -1.48 -6.71
C LEU A 233 14.85 -1.65 -5.23
N ASP A 234 14.50 -0.67 -4.38
CA ASP A 234 14.60 -0.78 -2.93
C ASP A 234 13.74 -1.93 -2.43
N TYR A 235 12.47 -1.99 -2.86
CA TYR A 235 11.58 -3.09 -2.49
C TYR A 235 12.17 -4.43 -2.93
N THR A 236 12.63 -4.57 -4.18
CA THR A 236 13.22 -5.82 -4.69
C THR A 236 14.48 -6.23 -3.92
N TRP A 237 15.37 -5.28 -3.61
CA TRP A 237 16.61 -5.54 -2.89
C TRP A 237 16.36 -5.94 -1.42
N LEU A 238 15.51 -5.18 -0.73
CA LEU A 238 15.22 -5.40 0.69
C LEU A 238 14.39 -6.67 0.93
N THR A 239 13.63 -7.11 -0.07
CA THR A 239 12.81 -8.31 0.03
C THR A 239 13.53 -9.57 -0.44
N PHE A 240 14.63 -9.43 -1.17
CA PHE A 240 15.36 -10.57 -1.73
C PHE A 240 15.76 -11.57 -0.64
N TYR A 241 15.42 -12.84 -0.85
CA TYR A 241 15.70 -13.96 0.06
C TYR A 241 15.07 -13.83 1.46
N THR A 242 14.05 -12.98 1.62
CA THR A 242 13.29 -12.86 2.87
C THR A 242 11.92 -13.50 2.74
N HIS A 243 11.37 -14.00 3.84
CA HIS A 243 10.06 -14.64 3.87
C HIS A 243 8.91 -13.64 3.95
N HIS A 244 7.77 -14.04 3.39
CA HIS A 244 6.50 -13.37 3.60
C HIS A 244 5.84 -13.86 4.88
N TYR A 245 5.16 -12.94 5.56
CA TYR A 245 4.48 -13.20 6.82
C TYR A 245 3.06 -12.64 6.80
N ILE A 246 2.16 -13.32 7.49
CA ILE A 246 0.82 -12.83 7.82
C ILE A 246 0.59 -12.89 9.33
N VAL A 247 -0.38 -12.14 9.82
CA VAL A 247 -0.77 -12.19 11.23
C VAL A 247 -1.66 -13.41 11.46
N LYS A 248 -1.22 -14.32 12.33
CA LYS A 248 -1.85 -15.63 12.55
C LYS A 248 -3.33 -15.55 12.96
N ASN A 249 -3.67 -14.58 13.80
CA ASN A 249 -5.02 -14.39 14.32
C ASN A 249 -5.83 -13.32 13.53
N GLY A 250 -5.34 -12.96 12.34
CA GLY A 250 -5.87 -11.85 11.55
C GLY A 250 -5.57 -10.48 12.17
N VAL A 251 -5.91 -9.44 11.41
CA VAL A 251 -5.56 -8.06 11.78
C VAL A 251 -6.38 -7.51 12.96
N GLN A 252 -7.53 -8.11 13.26
CA GLN A 252 -8.28 -7.83 14.50
C GLN A 252 -7.43 -7.98 15.77
N ASP A 253 -6.48 -8.92 15.80
CA ASP A 253 -5.62 -9.17 16.95
C ASP A 253 -4.63 -8.01 17.15
N VAL A 254 -4.12 -7.47 16.05
CA VAL A 254 -3.28 -6.26 16.04
C VAL A 254 -4.05 -5.08 16.63
N VAL A 255 -5.26 -4.83 16.11
CA VAL A 255 -6.11 -3.72 16.55
C VAL A 255 -6.41 -3.84 18.04
N THR A 256 -6.87 -5.01 18.48
CA THR A 256 -7.24 -5.29 19.87
C THR A 256 -6.07 -5.03 20.82
N ARG A 257 -4.87 -5.49 20.48
CA ARG A 257 -3.67 -5.33 21.32
C ARG A 257 -3.18 -3.89 21.35
N ILE A 258 -3.17 -3.21 20.21
CA ILE A 258 -2.75 -1.82 20.12
C ILE A 258 -3.69 -0.91 20.93
N SER A 259 -5.01 -1.11 20.79
CA SER A 259 -6.02 -0.25 21.40
C SER A 259 -6.37 -0.59 22.85
N ALA A 260 -5.78 -1.63 23.44
CA ALA A 260 -6.15 -2.16 24.75
C ALA A 260 -6.20 -1.12 25.88
N ASN A 261 -5.36 -0.08 25.80
CA ASN A 261 -5.23 0.95 26.83
C ASN A 261 -5.80 2.32 26.42
N PHE A 262 -6.55 2.40 25.31
CA PHE A 262 -7.11 3.68 24.87
C PHE A 262 -8.24 4.11 25.79
N LYS A 263 -8.21 5.36 26.25
CA LYS A 263 -9.22 5.91 27.18
C LYS A 263 -10.34 6.67 26.48
N HIS A 264 -10.00 7.43 25.43
CA HIS A 264 -10.94 8.32 24.74
C HIS A 264 -11.02 7.96 23.25
N VAL A 265 -11.89 6.99 22.93
CA VAL A 265 -12.14 6.54 21.56
C VAL A 265 -13.52 7.04 21.12
N HIS A 266 -13.54 7.81 20.03
CA HIS A 266 -14.74 8.38 19.43
C HIS A 266 -14.96 7.72 18.06
N LEU A 267 -15.84 6.71 18.03
CA LEU A 267 -16.25 6.01 16.81
C LEU A 267 -17.46 6.73 16.18
N SER A 268 -17.78 6.41 14.92
CA SER A 268 -18.84 7.08 14.15
C SER A 268 -18.71 8.61 14.16
N SER A 269 -17.48 9.10 14.26
CA SER A 269 -17.15 10.49 14.51
C SER A 269 -16.55 11.13 13.26
N SER A 270 -17.42 11.49 12.31
CA SER A 270 -17.03 12.23 11.11
C SER A 270 -16.62 13.66 11.47
N ILE A 271 -15.37 14.05 11.22
CA ILE A 271 -14.88 15.39 11.52
C ILE A 271 -15.39 16.37 10.46
N SER A 272 -16.24 17.30 10.88
CA SER A 272 -16.73 18.38 10.01
C SER A 272 -15.68 19.49 9.88
N ALA A 273 -15.08 19.89 11.01
CA ALA A 273 -14.12 20.98 11.05
C ALA A 273 -13.12 20.82 12.20
N ILE A 274 -11.94 21.39 11.97
CA ILE A 274 -10.99 21.73 13.02
C ILE A 274 -10.98 23.25 13.08
N GLN A 275 -11.04 23.80 14.29
CA GLN A 275 -10.99 25.24 14.52
C GLN A 275 -10.02 25.52 15.66
N ARG A 276 -9.55 26.77 15.75
CA ARG A 276 -8.88 27.22 16.97
C ARG A 276 -9.87 27.33 18.10
N ASP A 277 -9.37 27.10 19.31
CA ASP A 277 -10.14 27.32 20.52
C ASP A 277 -10.39 28.84 20.66
N PRO A 278 -11.65 29.29 20.87
CA PRO A 278 -11.97 30.70 21.03
C PRO A 278 -11.30 31.35 22.24
N ASP A 279 -11.06 30.57 23.30
CA ASP A 279 -10.53 31.07 24.56
C ASP A 279 -8.99 31.03 24.59
N ASN A 280 -8.38 30.12 23.82
CA ASN A 280 -6.92 29.99 23.75
C ASN A 280 -6.42 29.72 22.32
N PRO A 281 -5.79 30.69 21.63
CA PRO A 281 -5.36 30.52 20.24
C PRO A 281 -4.23 29.49 20.04
N LEU A 282 -3.60 29.02 21.13
CA LEU A 282 -2.63 27.93 21.10
C LEU A 282 -3.28 26.54 21.07
N LEU A 283 -4.58 26.45 21.30
CA LEU A 283 -5.33 25.21 21.33
C LEU A 283 -6.27 25.10 20.11
N ALA A 284 -6.63 23.87 19.80
CA ALA A 284 -7.61 23.54 18.79
C ALA A 284 -8.83 22.83 19.40
N GLN A 285 -9.94 22.96 18.70
CA GLN A 285 -11.13 22.17 18.89
C GLN A 285 -11.45 21.34 17.64
N VAL A 286 -11.87 20.10 17.87
CA VAL A 286 -12.33 19.16 16.84
C VAL A 286 -13.85 19.12 16.91
N ILE A 287 -14.49 19.39 15.77
CA ILE A 287 -15.94 19.42 15.62
C ILE A 287 -16.37 18.18 14.85
N VAL A 288 -17.21 17.37 15.49
CA VAL A 288 -17.69 16.10 14.98
C VAL A 288 -19.16 16.24 14.59
N GLU A 289 -19.51 15.71 13.42
CA GLU A 289 -20.90 15.63 12.95
C GLU A 289 -21.73 14.75 13.90
N SER A 290 -22.96 15.16 14.19
CA SER A 290 -23.86 14.37 15.02
C SER A 290 -24.65 13.40 14.16
N ASP A 291 -24.66 12.12 14.52
CA ASP A 291 -25.46 11.06 13.87
C ASP A 291 -26.97 11.30 13.99
N SER A 292 -27.38 11.98 15.07
CA SER A 292 -28.76 12.45 15.27
C SER A 292 -28.84 13.91 14.82
N ALA A 293 -29.99 14.40 14.34
CA ALA A 293 -30.21 15.79 13.91
C ALA A 293 -29.99 16.90 14.99
N GLY A 294 -29.27 16.60 16.08
CA GLY A 294 -28.81 17.53 17.09
C GLY A 294 -27.55 18.30 16.69
N PRO A 295 -27.10 19.21 17.57
CA PRO A 295 -25.94 20.05 17.32
C PRO A 295 -24.64 19.22 17.22
N PRO A 296 -23.64 19.70 16.45
CA PRO A 296 -22.35 19.03 16.34
C PRO A 296 -21.65 18.94 17.71
N GLN A 297 -20.94 17.84 17.94
CA GLN A 297 -20.17 17.66 19.17
C GLN A 297 -18.82 18.35 19.04
N VAL A 298 -18.43 19.10 20.07
CA VAL A 298 -17.18 19.87 20.09
C VAL A 298 -16.26 19.33 21.17
N TYR A 299 -15.05 18.96 20.78
CA TYR A 299 -13.99 18.54 21.68
C TYR A 299 -12.88 19.58 21.64
N GLY A 300 -12.68 20.30 22.75
CA GLY A 300 -11.69 21.39 22.85
C GLY A 300 -10.40 21.02 23.59
N GLY A 301 -9.50 21.99 23.65
CA GLY A 301 -8.28 21.94 24.46
C GLY A 301 -7.10 21.17 23.85
N PHE A 302 -7.10 20.89 22.55
CA PHE A 302 -6.03 20.13 21.91
C PHE A 302 -4.82 20.99 21.60
N HIS A 303 -3.66 20.62 22.13
CA HIS A 303 -2.38 21.28 21.84
C HIS A 303 -1.83 20.83 20.49
N HIS A 304 -2.11 19.58 20.13
CA HIS A 304 -1.67 18.98 18.88
C HIS A 304 -2.78 18.17 18.21
N ILE A 305 -2.73 18.16 16.88
CA ILE A 305 -3.58 17.33 16.05
C ILE A 305 -2.70 16.50 15.13
N ILE A 306 -2.82 15.18 15.23
CA ILE A 306 -2.20 14.22 14.33
C ILE A 306 -3.27 13.76 13.34
N ILE A 307 -3.09 14.11 12.07
CA ILE A 307 -3.98 13.66 11.00
C ILE A 307 -3.39 12.39 10.40
N ALA A 308 -3.99 11.25 10.76
CA ALA A 308 -3.61 9.90 10.35
C ALA A 308 -4.58 9.31 9.30
N THR A 309 -4.98 10.15 8.33
CA THR A 309 -5.88 9.79 7.21
C THR A 309 -5.11 9.74 5.90
N THR A 310 -5.76 9.49 4.76
CA THR A 310 -5.09 9.61 3.45
C THR A 310 -4.74 11.08 3.16
N ALA A 311 -3.68 11.32 2.39
CA ALA A 311 -3.24 12.69 2.10
C ALA A 311 -4.33 13.61 1.51
N PRO A 312 -5.19 13.16 0.57
CA PRO A 312 -6.29 14.00 0.08
C PRO A 312 -7.36 14.32 1.15
N VAL A 313 -7.62 13.40 2.08
CA VAL A 313 -8.54 13.64 3.21
C VAL A 313 -7.90 14.63 4.18
N ALA A 314 -6.63 14.43 4.53
CA ALA A 314 -5.87 15.35 5.36
C ALA A 314 -5.84 16.76 4.76
N GLN A 315 -5.60 16.89 3.46
CA GLN A 315 -5.64 18.18 2.75
C GLN A 315 -7.01 18.85 2.87
N LYS A 316 -8.10 18.11 2.67
CA LYS A 316 -9.47 18.66 2.82
C LYS A 316 -9.72 19.18 4.24
N ILE A 317 -9.28 18.43 5.26
CA ILE A 317 -9.37 18.83 6.67
C ILE A 317 -8.57 20.12 6.90
N LEU A 318 -7.33 20.20 6.40
CA LEU A 318 -6.49 21.40 6.52
C LEU A 318 -7.06 22.62 5.80
N ASN A 319 -7.65 22.44 4.61
CA ASN A 319 -8.28 23.55 3.87
C ASN A 319 -9.48 24.14 4.61
N ARG A 320 -10.29 23.29 5.26
CA ARG A 320 -11.36 23.75 6.15
C ARG A 320 -10.80 24.50 7.35
N TYR A 321 -9.74 23.98 7.96
CA TYR A 321 -9.06 24.66 9.07
C TYR A 321 -8.50 26.03 8.64
N LEU A 322 -7.84 26.13 7.49
CA LEU A 322 -7.31 27.39 6.93
C LEU A 322 -8.40 28.45 6.73
N SER A 323 -9.60 28.03 6.34
CA SER A 323 -10.75 28.91 6.15
C SER A 323 -11.30 29.43 7.48
N SER A 324 -11.08 28.72 8.58
CA SER A 324 -11.45 29.15 9.93
C SER A 324 -10.42 30.10 10.57
N LEU A 325 -9.19 30.16 10.04
CA LEU A 325 -8.13 30.99 10.62
C LEU A 325 -8.27 32.47 10.21
N PRO A 326 -8.11 33.43 11.15
CA PRO A 326 -8.21 34.86 10.89
C PRO A 326 -7.31 35.31 9.73
N THR A 327 -7.77 36.32 8.97
CA THR A 327 -7.05 36.88 7.81
C THR A 327 -6.21 38.11 8.13
N ALA A 328 -6.39 38.74 9.30
CA ALA A 328 -5.72 40.00 9.65
C ALA A 328 -5.30 40.03 11.14
N GLY A 329 -4.06 40.44 11.39
CA GLY A 329 -3.46 40.64 12.72
C GLY A 329 -2.80 39.38 13.28
N ASP A 330 -1.47 39.38 13.37
CA ASP A 330 -0.60 38.44 14.11
C ASP A 330 -0.54 36.95 13.69
N ASP A 331 -1.52 36.40 12.97
CA ASP A 331 -1.62 34.96 12.65
C ASP A 331 -1.00 34.47 11.33
N HIS A 332 -0.23 35.32 10.65
CA HIS A 332 0.44 34.96 9.41
C HIS A 332 1.35 33.72 9.51
N PRO A 333 2.17 33.51 10.56
CA PRO A 333 3.13 32.40 10.55
C PRO A 333 2.45 31.02 10.66
N HIS A 334 1.42 30.89 11.51
CA HIS A 334 0.65 29.64 11.66
C HIS A 334 -0.13 29.32 10.39
N LYS A 335 -0.90 30.29 9.89
CA LYS A 335 -1.71 30.13 8.67
C LYS A 335 -0.83 29.78 7.47
N ALA A 336 0.29 30.47 7.29
CA ALA A 336 1.24 30.17 6.21
C ALA A 336 1.88 28.79 6.36
N ALA A 337 2.17 28.33 7.59
CA ALA A 337 2.71 26.99 7.82
C ALA A 337 1.70 25.90 7.46
N VAL A 338 0.44 26.04 7.88
CA VAL A 338 -0.64 25.12 7.55
C VAL A 338 -0.94 25.14 6.03
N GLU A 339 -0.86 26.30 5.39
CA GLU A 339 -1.04 26.46 3.94
C GLU A 339 0.05 25.73 3.14
N ARG A 340 1.31 25.85 3.56
CA ARG A 340 2.43 25.08 2.96
C ARG A 340 2.23 23.58 3.13
N LEU A 341 1.83 23.13 4.32
CA LEU A 341 1.54 21.71 4.57
C LEU A 341 0.37 21.23 3.69
N SER A 342 -0.73 21.97 3.62
CA SER A 342 -1.87 21.62 2.75
C SER A 342 -1.48 21.58 1.26
N THR A 343 -0.67 22.53 0.80
CA THR A 343 -0.17 22.58 -0.57
C THR A 343 0.71 21.37 -0.88
N CYS A 344 1.59 20.98 0.06
CA CYS A 344 2.41 19.78 -0.04
C CYS A 344 1.53 18.52 -0.18
N LEU A 345 0.52 18.35 0.69
CA LEU A 345 -0.40 17.21 0.64
C LEU A 345 -1.21 17.14 -0.67
N GLY A 346 -1.45 18.28 -1.33
CA GLY A 346 -2.10 18.32 -2.65
C GLY A 346 -1.33 17.66 -3.79
N SER A 347 -0.03 17.37 -3.59
CA SER A 347 0.78 16.64 -4.56
C SER A 347 0.64 15.11 -4.45
N PHE A 348 -0.02 14.62 -3.40
CA PHE A 348 -0.21 13.18 -3.16
C PHE A 348 -1.52 12.69 -3.76
N ARG A 349 -1.48 11.52 -4.38
CA ARG A 349 -2.63 10.91 -5.06
C ARG A 349 -3.03 9.61 -4.39
N THR A 350 -4.25 9.20 -4.67
CA THR A 350 -4.78 7.89 -4.30
C THR A 350 -5.38 7.22 -5.52
N CYS A 351 -5.34 5.90 -5.57
CA CYS A 351 -6.16 5.10 -6.50
C CYS A 351 -7.26 4.38 -5.71
N ASP A 352 -8.42 4.24 -6.34
CA ASP A 352 -9.52 3.47 -5.79
C ASP A 352 -9.29 1.99 -6.11
N THR A 353 -9.50 1.14 -5.11
CA THR A 353 -9.34 -0.31 -5.21
C THR A 353 -10.65 -0.96 -4.79
N ILE A 354 -11.11 -1.93 -5.59
CA ILE A 354 -12.28 -2.74 -5.28
C ILE A 354 -11.79 -4.12 -4.90
N ILE A 355 -12.27 -4.65 -3.78
CA ILE A 355 -11.93 -5.98 -3.29
C ILE A 355 -13.22 -6.73 -3.05
N ILE A 356 -13.35 -7.89 -3.68
CA ILE A 356 -14.56 -8.71 -3.63
C ILE A 356 -14.19 -10.07 -3.06
N ASN A 357 -14.88 -10.47 -2.00
CA ASN A 357 -14.86 -11.86 -1.55
C ASN A 357 -16.02 -12.59 -2.24
N HIS A 358 -15.76 -13.73 -2.89
CA HIS A 358 -16.76 -14.46 -3.68
C HIS A 358 -16.45 -15.96 -3.75
N THR A 359 -17.37 -16.73 -4.34
CA THR A 359 -17.21 -18.18 -4.58
C THR A 359 -17.05 -18.54 -6.06
N ASP A 360 -17.05 -17.56 -6.96
CA ASP A 360 -16.86 -17.80 -8.40
C ASP A 360 -15.40 -18.18 -8.75
N GLY A 361 -15.20 -19.42 -9.21
CA GLY A 361 -13.89 -19.93 -9.65
C GLY A 361 -13.53 -19.60 -11.10
N SER A 362 -14.41 -18.92 -11.86
CA SER A 362 -14.19 -18.60 -13.28
C SER A 362 -13.00 -17.66 -13.54
N LEU A 363 -12.59 -16.91 -12.51
CA LEU A 363 -11.47 -15.96 -12.55
C LEU A 363 -10.09 -16.62 -12.42
N LEU A 364 -10.05 -17.93 -12.21
CA LEU A 364 -8.81 -18.70 -12.08
C LEU A 364 -8.38 -19.31 -13.42
N PRO A 365 -7.09 -19.67 -13.57
CA PRO A 365 -6.66 -20.52 -14.69
C PRO A 365 -7.55 -21.76 -14.83
N PRO A 366 -7.96 -22.12 -16.08
CA PRO A 366 -8.88 -23.22 -16.31
C PRO A 366 -8.26 -24.56 -15.88
N ASP A 367 -6.96 -24.72 -16.14
CA ASP A 367 -6.19 -25.88 -15.70
C ASP A 367 -5.90 -25.79 -14.20
N THR A 368 -6.26 -26.83 -13.45
CA THR A 368 -6.05 -26.88 -12.00
C THR A 368 -4.57 -26.93 -11.63
N ASP A 369 -3.72 -27.48 -12.49
CA ASP A 369 -2.28 -27.60 -12.26
C ASP A 369 -1.57 -26.25 -12.37
N ASP A 370 -2.18 -25.30 -13.08
CA ASP A 370 -1.67 -23.94 -13.20
C ASP A 370 -2.09 -23.07 -12.02
N ARG A 371 -3.19 -23.36 -11.31
CA ARG A 371 -3.69 -22.51 -10.21
C ARG A 371 -2.66 -22.35 -9.10
N ARG A 372 -2.51 -21.13 -8.60
CA ARG A 372 -1.66 -20.80 -7.44
C ARG A 372 -2.45 -20.06 -6.38
N GLU A 373 -1.83 -19.76 -5.25
CA GLU A 373 -2.49 -19.00 -4.19
C GLU A 373 -2.90 -17.61 -4.66
N LEU A 374 -2.07 -16.94 -5.46
CA LEU A 374 -2.36 -15.66 -6.07
C LEU A 374 -2.34 -15.79 -7.61
N ASN A 375 -3.47 -15.50 -8.24
CA ASN A 375 -3.65 -15.62 -9.68
C ASN A 375 -3.84 -14.23 -10.28
N VAL A 376 -2.78 -13.73 -10.93
CA VAL A 376 -2.75 -12.41 -11.56
C VAL A 376 -3.17 -12.53 -13.01
N VAL A 377 -4.16 -11.74 -13.42
CA VAL A 377 -4.73 -11.74 -14.75
C VAL A 377 -4.75 -10.32 -15.31
N THR A 378 -4.19 -10.13 -16.49
CA THR A 378 -4.29 -8.89 -17.27
C THR A 378 -5.09 -9.11 -18.55
N LEU A 379 -5.69 -8.04 -19.08
CA LEU A 379 -6.36 -8.12 -20.37
C LEU A 379 -5.35 -8.09 -21.52
N ASP A 380 -5.64 -8.87 -22.55
CA ASP A 380 -4.94 -8.78 -23.83
C ASP A 380 -5.15 -7.38 -24.46
N PRO A 381 -4.13 -6.75 -25.05
CA PRO A 381 -4.31 -5.47 -25.77
C PRO A 381 -5.40 -5.51 -26.85
N GLU A 382 -5.66 -6.67 -27.45
CA GLU A 382 -6.71 -6.86 -28.46
C GLU A 382 -8.10 -7.15 -27.85
N TYR A 383 -8.21 -7.21 -26.52
CA TYR A 383 -9.48 -7.48 -25.85
C TYR A 383 -10.48 -6.35 -26.15
N PRO A 384 -11.68 -6.66 -26.68
CA PRO A 384 -12.62 -5.65 -27.12
C PRO A 384 -13.06 -4.76 -25.95
N LEU A 385 -12.85 -3.45 -26.12
CA LEU A 385 -13.32 -2.41 -25.22
C LEU A 385 -14.81 -2.11 -25.49
N THR A 386 -15.70 -3.09 -25.32
CA THR A 386 -17.14 -2.86 -25.42
C THR A 386 -17.79 -3.11 -24.08
N GLU A 387 -18.29 -2.03 -23.47
CA GLU A 387 -19.52 -1.89 -22.65
C GLU A 387 -19.48 -0.53 -21.94
N SER A 388 -20.66 0.05 -21.71
CA SER A 388 -20.81 1.38 -21.12
C SER A 388 -20.29 1.41 -19.68
N LYS A 389 -19.78 2.56 -19.21
CA LYS A 389 -19.32 2.74 -17.81
C LYS A 389 -20.39 2.38 -16.76
N GLU A 390 -21.66 2.27 -17.16
CA GLU A 390 -22.82 2.02 -16.30
C GLU A 390 -22.99 0.55 -15.89
N GLU A 391 -22.36 -0.41 -16.58
CA GLU A 391 -22.47 -1.86 -16.27
C GLU A 391 -21.36 -2.41 -15.33
N LEU A 392 -20.41 -1.57 -14.90
CA LEU A 392 -19.21 -1.96 -14.14
C LEU A 392 -19.32 -1.67 -12.63
N THR A 393 -20.44 -1.95 -11.97
CA THR A 393 -20.64 -1.66 -10.53
C THR A 393 -19.60 -2.31 -9.61
N ASN A 394 -19.04 -3.44 -10.06
CA ASN A 394 -18.09 -4.29 -9.35
C ASN A 394 -16.78 -4.52 -10.12
N CYS A 395 -16.43 -3.67 -11.08
CA CYS A 395 -15.20 -3.78 -11.87
C CYS A 395 -14.39 -2.49 -11.84
N VAL A 396 -13.09 -2.59 -12.10
CA VAL A 396 -12.21 -1.43 -12.26
C VAL A 396 -11.86 -1.19 -13.73
N GLU A 397 -11.06 -0.15 -13.98
CA GLU A 397 -10.50 0.07 -15.31
C GLU A 397 -9.75 -1.16 -15.81
N ARG A 398 -9.99 -1.48 -17.08
CA ARG A 398 -9.48 -2.65 -17.80
C ARG A 398 -7.93 -2.68 -17.93
N SER A 399 -7.23 -1.62 -17.50
CA SER A 399 -5.75 -1.48 -17.49
C SER A 399 -5.08 -1.95 -16.19
N CYS A 400 -5.86 -2.30 -15.16
CA CYS A 400 -5.37 -2.90 -13.91
C CYS A 400 -5.12 -4.40 -14.05
N ALA A 401 -4.16 -4.93 -13.30
CA ALA A 401 -4.07 -6.36 -13.08
C ALA A 401 -5.10 -6.79 -12.03
N MET A 402 -5.96 -7.75 -12.41
CA MET A 402 -6.82 -8.46 -11.48
C MET A 402 -5.99 -9.48 -10.71
N ALA A 403 -6.12 -9.51 -9.38
CA ALA A 403 -5.42 -10.48 -8.55
C ALA A 403 -6.42 -11.27 -7.70
N THR A 404 -6.56 -12.56 -8.00
CA THR A 404 -7.49 -13.48 -7.32
C THR A 404 -6.73 -14.38 -6.36
N GLN A 405 -6.95 -14.20 -5.06
CA GLN A 405 -6.40 -15.04 -4.01
C GLN A 405 -7.33 -16.22 -3.71
N ILE A 406 -6.79 -17.42 -3.66
CA ILE A 406 -7.46 -18.59 -3.08
C ILE A 406 -7.27 -18.53 -1.56
N LEU A 407 -8.33 -18.31 -0.80
CA LEU A 407 -8.22 -18.16 0.65
C LEU A 407 -7.95 -19.52 1.32
N PRO A 408 -6.92 -19.64 2.16
CA PRO A 408 -6.62 -20.89 2.84
C PRO A 408 -7.66 -21.21 3.91
N GLY A 409 -7.75 -22.47 4.30
CA GLY A 409 -8.60 -22.95 5.41
C GLY A 409 -10.10 -22.86 5.17
N PHE A 410 -10.52 -22.88 3.90
CA PHE A 410 -11.88 -23.20 3.48
C PHE A 410 -11.89 -24.61 2.84
N PRO A 411 -12.98 -25.38 2.99
CA PRO A 411 -13.11 -26.68 2.35
C PRO A 411 -13.00 -26.61 0.83
N THR A 412 -12.42 -27.63 0.19
CA THR A 412 -12.19 -27.66 -1.27
C THR A 412 -13.50 -27.66 -2.07
N ASP A 413 -14.58 -28.17 -1.49
CA ASP A 413 -15.94 -28.15 -2.05
C ASP A 413 -16.65 -26.80 -1.89
N GLN A 414 -16.14 -25.91 -1.03
CA GLN A 414 -16.67 -24.58 -0.78
C GLN A 414 -15.53 -23.55 -0.75
N PRO A 415 -14.80 -23.36 -1.87
CA PRO A 415 -13.70 -22.44 -1.91
C PRO A 415 -14.19 -21.00 -1.79
N VAL A 416 -13.38 -20.16 -1.16
CA VAL A 416 -13.61 -18.71 -1.11
C VAL A 416 -12.41 -18.03 -1.75
N TYR A 417 -12.71 -17.04 -2.58
CA TYR A 417 -11.74 -16.23 -3.29
C TYR A 417 -11.83 -14.78 -2.83
N GLN A 418 -10.69 -14.10 -2.82
CA GLN A 418 -10.62 -12.65 -2.69
C GLN A 418 -10.00 -12.07 -3.95
N THR A 419 -10.80 -11.38 -4.74
CA THR A 419 -10.35 -10.72 -5.97
C THR A 419 -10.18 -9.24 -5.76
N THR A 420 -8.95 -8.76 -5.96
CA THR A 420 -8.63 -7.34 -6.02
C THR A 420 -8.69 -6.86 -7.46
N ASN A 421 -9.36 -5.73 -7.68
CA ASN A 421 -9.47 -5.05 -8.96
C ASN A 421 -9.95 -5.98 -10.09
N PRO A 422 -11.14 -6.59 -9.96
CA PRO A 422 -11.73 -7.40 -11.02
C PRO A 422 -11.87 -6.59 -12.32
N VAL A 423 -11.37 -7.17 -13.41
CA VAL A 423 -11.46 -6.61 -14.78
C VAL A 423 -12.64 -7.19 -15.57
N VAL A 424 -13.27 -8.23 -15.02
CA VAL A 424 -14.49 -8.87 -15.51
C VAL A 424 -15.53 -8.92 -14.38
N PRO A 425 -16.84 -8.81 -14.71
CA PRO A 425 -17.88 -8.80 -13.71
C PRO A 425 -17.98 -10.15 -12.99
N ILE A 426 -18.18 -10.08 -11.68
CA ILE A 426 -18.41 -11.25 -10.81
C ILE A 426 -19.93 -11.41 -10.65
N PRO A 427 -20.51 -12.61 -10.86
CA PRO A 427 -21.94 -12.85 -10.68
C PRO A 427 -22.41 -12.47 -9.27
N GLU A 428 -23.50 -11.71 -9.16
CA GLU A 428 -24.00 -11.17 -7.88
C GLU A 428 -24.33 -12.24 -6.85
N ASP A 429 -24.80 -13.41 -7.28
CA ASP A 429 -25.13 -14.56 -6.45
C ASP A 429 -23.91 -15.23 -5.82
N SER A 430 -22.72 -15.00 -6.38
CA SER A 430 -21.45 -15.52 -5.87
C SER A 430 -20.75 -14.55 -4.90
N ILE A 431 -21.18 -13.30 -4.82
CA ILE A 431 -20.53 -12.25 -4.03
C ILE A 431 -20.89 -12.41 -2.55
N LEU A 432 -19.87 -12.46 -1.69
CA LEU A 432 -20.00 -12.49 -0.24
C LEU A 432 -19.86 -11.09 0.38
N SER A 433 -18.97 -10.26 -0.18
CA SER A 433 -18.80 -8.87 0.25
C SER A 433 -18.05 -8.05 -0.80
N VAL A 434 -18.27 -6.73 -0.80
CA VAL A 434 -17.54 -5.77 -1.62
C VAL A 434 -16.98 -4.66 -0.72
N SER A 435 -15.68 -4.44 -0.78
CA SER A 435 -14.99 -3.35 -0.08
C SER A 435 -14.35 -2.40 -1.10
N LYS A 436 -14.52 -1.09 -0.88
CA LYS A 436 -13.93 -0.03 -1.72
C LYS A 436 -12.98 0.80 -0.87
N ILE A 437 -11.69 0.77 -1.22
CA ILE A 437 -10.63 1.36 -0.41
C ILE A 437 -9.75 2.25 -1.28
N ALA A 438 -9.37 3.41 -0.76
CA ALA A 438 -8.39 4.29 -1.42
C ALA A 438 -6.97 3.94 -0.96
N ARG A 439 -6.08 3.63 -1.90
CA ARG A 439 -4.66 3.36 -1.63
C ARG A 439 -3.81 4.55 -2.05
N ALA A 440 -2.76 4.85 -1.28
CA ALA A 440 -1.82 5.90 -1.64
C ALA A 440 -1.03 5.49 -2.90
N LEU A 441 -1.00 6.39 -3.88
CA LEU A 441 -0.26 6.20 -5.13
C LEU A 441 0.96 7.12 -5.12
N LEU A 442 2.16 6.53 -5.22
CA LEU A 442 3.40 7.27 -5.30
C LEU A 442 3.70 7.66 -6.75
N THR A 443 3.78 8.95 -6.98
CA THR A 443 4.21 9.59 -8.23
C THR A 443 5.54 10.31 -8.03
N GLN A 444 6.22 10.68 -9.12
CA GLN A 444 7.44 11.50 -9.04
C GLN A 444 7.16 12.85 -8.33
N GLN A 445 5.99 13.43 -8.56
CA GLN A 445 5.57 14.68 -7.93
C GLN A 445 5.41 14.53 -6.41
N SER A 446 4.71 13.48 -5.96
CA SER A 446 4.56 13.21 -4.52
C SER A 446 5.89 12.83 -3.87
N LYS A 447 6.78 12.13 -4.58
CA LYS A 447 8.13 11.82 -4.09
C LYS A 447 8.94 13.10 -3.84
N HIS A 448 8.88 14.07 -4.74
CA HIS A 448 9.51 15.37 -4.51
C HIS A 448 8.86 16.14 -3.36
N ALA A 449 7.52 16.13 -3.27
CA ALA A 449 6.79 16.79 -2.18
C ALA A 449 7.05 16.15 -0.81
N LEU A 450 7.38 14.85 -0.76
CA LEU A 450 7.67 14.10 0.47
C LEU A 450 8.75 14.77 1.33
N GLY A 451 9.76 15.37 0.71
CA GLY A 451 10.82 16.11 1.41
C GLY A 451 10.32 17.22 2.33
N GLY A 452 9.10 17.72 2.13
CA GLY A 452 8.45 18.67 3.03
C GLY A 452 7.96 18.05 4.34
N ILE A 453 7.59 16.77 4.37
CA ILE A 453 6.98 16.10 5.54
C ILE A 453 7.82 14.97 6.11
N TYR A 454 8.80 14.46 5.36
CA TYR A 454 9.71 13.39 5.74
C TYR A 454 11.04 13.55 5.03
N VAL A 455 12.14 13.33 5.75
CA VAL A 455 13.49 13.43 5.20
C VAL A 455 14.24 12.12 5.48
N ARG A 456 14.92 11.61 4.45
CA ARG A 456 15.80 10.43 4.52
C ARG A 456 17.22 10.87 4.23
N GLU A 457 18.07 10.87 5.25
CA GLU A 457 19.47 11.24 5.12
C GLU A 457 20.37 10.01 5.12
N ARG A 458 21.34 9.96 4.22
CA ARG A 458 22.34 8.90 4.20
C ARG A 458 23.35 9.12 5.32
N VAL A 459 23.60 8.09 6.12
CA VAL A 459 24.60 8.10 7.19
C VAL A 459 25.87 7.42 6.68
N ASP A 460 26.92 8.20 6.47
CA ASP A 460 28.21 7.69 5.95
C ASP A 460 29.14 7.13 7.05
N GLU A 461 28.83 7.30 8.33
CA GLU A 461 29.74 7.00 9.46
C GLU A 461 29.95 5.51 9.76
N GLN A 462 29.21 4.59 9.11
CA GLN A 462 29.35 3.13 9.30
C GLN A 462 29.62 2.37 7.99
N ARG A 463 30.62 2.80 7.23
CA ARG A 463 31.15 1.98 6.10
C ARG A 463 31.91 0.76 6.64
N SER A 464 31.18 -0.31 6.94
CA SER A 464 31.78 -1.65 6.86
C SER A 464 32.09 -1.93 5.38
N TRP A 465 33.30 -2.36 5.07
CA TRP A 465 33.74 -2.74 3.72
C TRP A 465 32.89 -3.85 3.09
N CYS A 466 32.07 -4.55 3.88
CA CYS A 466 31.11 -5.56 3.41
C CYS A 466 29.66 -5.06 3.26
N SER A 467 29.32 -3.83 3.67
CA SER A 467 27.93 -3.36 3.61
C SER A 467 27.59 -2.81 2.23
N LEU A 468 26.92 -3.62 1.41
CA LEU A 468 26.36 -3.21 0.11
C LEU A 468 25.11 -2.32 0.26
N THR A 469 24.55 -2.22 1.47
CA THR A 469 23.37 -1.39 1.77
C THR A 469 23.81 -0.12 2.51
N PRO A 470 23.48 1.08 1.99
CA PRO A 470 23.70 2.33 2.72
C PRO A 470 22.79 2.40 3.95
N TRP A 471 23.30 2.98 5.04
CA TRP A 471 22.50 3.29 6.22
C TRP A 471 21.80 4.63 6.02
N TYR A 472 20.56 4.71 6.48
CA TYR A 472 19.77 5.93 6.40
C TYR A 472 19.20 6.28 7.77
N ARG A 473 19.16 7.58 8.06
CA ARG A 473 18.45 8.15 9.19
C ARG A 473 17.18 8.81 8.66
N SER A 474 16.07 8.51 9.31
CA SER A 474 14.76 9.09 9.01
C SER A 474 14.46 10.19 10.01
N THR A 475 14.01 11.34 9.52
CA THR A 475 13.59 12.49 10.34
C THR A 475 12.33 13.12 9.77
N LEU A 476 11.64 13.93 10.57
CA LEU A 476 10.49 14.70 10.09
C LEU A 476 10.94 15.81 9.14
N GLY A 477 10.14 16.04 8.10
CA GLY A 477 10.34 17.18 7.21
C GLY A 477 9.92 18.51 7.84
N PRO A 478 10.38 19.64 7.27
CA PRO A 478 10.22 20.98 7.84
C PRO A 478 8.77 21.49 7.91
N LEU A 479 7.82 20.85 7.24
CA LEU A 479 6.40 21.21 7.28
C LEU A 479 5.62 20.51 8.41
N GLN A 480 6.24 19.55 9.11
CA GLN A 480 5.63 18.87 10.26
C GLN A 480 5.60 19.78 11.49
N GLY A 481 4.53 19.67 12.27
CA GLY A 481 4.33 20.54 13.43
C GLY A 481 4.00 21.97 13.04
N ALA A 482 3.30 22.16 11.92
CA ALA A 482 2.86 23.48 11.46
C ALA A 482 2.12 24.21 12.60
N GLY A 483 2.61 25.39 12.98
CA GLY A 483 2.15 26.15 14.14
C GLY A 483 3.06 26.07 15.36
N TRP A 484 3.60 24.89 15.65
CA TRP A 484 4.42 24.62 16.83
C TRP A 484 5.92 24.78 16.55
N ARG A 485 6.41 24.19 15.45
CA ARG A 485 7.85 24.22 15.06
C ARG A 485 8.18 25.30 14.02
N SER A 486 7.22 26.15 13.64
CA SER A 486 7.30 27.00 12.44
C SER A 486 8.28 28.21 12.50
N GLY A 487 9.02 28.40 13.60
CA GLY A 487 10.05 29.45 13.71
C GLY A 487 11.44 28.97 14.15
N GLY A 488 11.73 27.67 14.05
CA GLY A 488 12.99 27.06 14.51
C GLY A 488 13.01 26.72 16.01
N GLU A 489 14.09 26.10 16.49
CA GLU A 489 14.24 25.54 17.86
C GLU A 489 13.99 26.54 19.01
N LYS A 490 13.93 27.85 18.74
CA LYS A 490 13.77 28.91 19.75
C LYS A 490 12.53 29.79 19.56
N ALA A 491 11.67 29.51 18.59
CA ALA A 491 10.46 30.31 18.38
C ALA A 491 9.31 29.85 19.28
N SER A 492 8.56 30.81 19.82
CA SER A 492 7.32 30.50 20.54
C SER A 492 6.27 29.90 19.60
N PRO A 493 5.44 28.96 20.08
CA PRO A 493 4.35 28.40 19.29
C PRO A 493 3.41 29.51 18.79
N SER A 494 3.08 29.44 17.50
CA SER A 494 2.13 30.34 16.84
C SER A 494 0.71 29.78 16.80
N GLY A 495 0.50 28.57 17.32
CA GLY A 495 -0.79 27.88 17.32
C GLY A 495 -0.65 26.41 17.72
N PRO A 496 -1.76 25.65 17.66
CA PRO A 496 -1.73 24.21 17.90
C PRO A 496 -0.89 23.52 16.84
N GLY A 497 -0.09 22.53 17.25
CA GLY A 497 0.79 21.81 16.33
C GLY A 497 0.02 20.85 15.44
N ILE A 498 0.15 21.02 14.12
CA ILE A 498 -0.49 20.17 13.12
C ILE A 498 0.52 19.19 12.52
N TRP A 499 0.21 17.91 12.61
CA TRP A 499 1.08 16.81 12.19
C TRP A 499 0.34 15.87 11.25
N VAL A 500 1.08 15.22 10.36
CA VAL A 500 0.52 14.20 9.45
C VAL A 500 1.33 12.93 9.53
N CYS A 501 0.66 11.79 9.55
CA CYS A 501 1.30 10.47 9.45
C CYS A 501 0.40 9.52 8.63
N GLY A 502 1.01 8.48 8.08
CA GLY A 502 0.35 7.57 7.16
C GLY A 502 1.32 6.91 6.21
N ALA A 503 0.84 5.94 5.43
CA ALA A 503 1.65 5.20 4.48
C ALA A 503 2.39 6.09 3.47
N TYR A 504 1.82 7.25 3.14
CA TYR A 504 2.39 8.22 2.19
C TYR A 504 3.46 9.14 2.81
N ALA A 505 3.61 9.16 4.14
CA ALA A 505 4.48 10.09 4.87
C ALA A 505 5.86 9.47 5.21
N CYS A 506 6.32 8.55 4.37
CA CYS A 506 7.61 7.88 4.48
C CYS A 506 8.13 7.55 3.07
N SER A 507 9.44 7.47 2.89
CA SER A 507 10.05 6.96 1.65
C SER A 507 9.72 5.49 1.44
N GLY A 508 9.73 5.03 0.19
CA GLY A 508 9.32 3.67 -0.15
C GLY A 508 7.98 3.62 -0.88
N ILE A 509 7.58 2.40 -1.20
CA ILE A 509 6.22 2.08 -1.60
C ILE A 509 5.29 2.35 -0.40
N PRO A 510 4.16 3.05 -0.57
CA PRO A 510 3.23 3.39 0.52
C PRO A 510 2.54 2.17 1.17
N PHE A 511 3.24 1.50 2.07
CA PHE A 511 2.78 0.32 2.81
C PHE A 511 2.74 0.55 4.33
N LEU A 512 2.45 -0.53 5.06
CA LEU A 512 2.33 -0.54 6.52
C LEU A 512 3.59 -0.05 7.24
N GLU A 513 4.78 -0.28 6.68
CA GLU A 513 6.04 0.22 7.27
C GLU A 513 6.01 1.74 7.39
N GLY A 514 5.61 2.44 6.32
CA GLY A 514 5.52 3.91 6.31
C GLY A 514 4.50 4.45 7.34
N CYS A 515 3.43 3.70 7.62
CA CYS A 515 2.49 4.05 8.69
C CYS A 515 3.16 4.05 10.07
N VAL A 516 3.99 3.05 10.35
CA VAL A 516 4.66 2.90 11.65
C VAL A 516 5.77 3.93 11.79
N VAL A 517 6.66 4.03 10.79
CA VAL A 517 7.79 4.97 10.78
C VAL A 517 7.30 6.42 10.94
N SER A 518 6.31 6.84 10.14
CA SER A 518 5.81 8.21 10.22
C SER A 518 5.12 8.52 11.54
N ALA A 519 4.42 7.55 12.14
CA ALA A 519 3.80 7.71 13.46
C ALA A 519 4.85 7.83 14.58
N GLU A 520 5.90 7.00 14.55
CA GLU A 520 7.01 7.05 15.51
C GLU A 520 7.70 8.41 15.48
N LEU A 521 8.08 8.88 14.28
CA LEU A 521 8.75 10.18 14.13
C LEU A 521 7.89 11.36 14.63
N VAL A 522 6.58 11.33 14.38
CA VAL A 522 5.65 12.35 14.90
C VAL A 522 5.56 12.30 16.43
N VAL A 523 5.50 11.11 17.02
CA VAL A 523 5.43 10.96 18.47
C VAL A 523 6.74 11.36 19.15
N GLU A 524 7.89 10.96 18.62
CA GLU A 524 9.20 11.39 19.11
C GLU A 524 9.31 12.92 19.12
N ALA A 525 8.93 13.57 18.00
CA ALA A 525 8.94 15.02 17.87
C ALA A 525 7.96 15.77 18.79
N LEU A 526 6.90 15.09 19.26
CA LEU A 526 5.94 15.65 20.22
C LEU A 526 6.43 15.57 21.67
N LEU A 527 7.29 14.60 21.97
CA LEU A 527 7.78 14.33 23.33
C LEU A 527 9.05 15.12 23.67
N GLU A 528 9.86 15.43 22.65
CA GLU A 528 10.91 16.47 22.67
C GLU A 528 10.32 17.83 23.06
#